data_AF-A0A2S9FRD9-F1
#
_entry.id   AF-A0A2S9FRD9-F1
#
_cell.length_a   1.000
_cell.length_b   1.000
_cell.length_c   1.000
_cell.angle_alpha   90.00
_cell.angle_beta   90.00
_cell.angle_gamma   90.00
#
_symmetry.space_group_name_H-M   'P 1'
#
loop_
_entity.id
_entity.type
_entity.pdbx_description
1 polymer ?
#
loop_
_entity_poly.entity_id
_entity_poly.type
_entity_poly.pdbx_seq_one_letter_code
_entity_poly.pdbx_strand_id
1 'polypeptide(L)'
;QYDVDVTSGEAVIALARRIGADLVVIGPEVPLVLGVADAVRAAGIACFGPSKDAARIEGSKSFAKDVMTAAGVRTAGSEIVDNPAHLDAALDRFGPP
;
A
#
# COMPACT_ATOMS: atom_id res chain seq x y z
N GLN A 1 -17.53 -8.57 -16.90
CA GLN A 1 -16.27 -8.02 -16.37
C GLN A 1 -15.67 -7.13 -17.46
N TYR A 2 -15.24 -5.90 -17.14
CA TYR A 2 -14.57 -5.04 -18.12
C TYR A 2 -13.09 -5.40 -18.19
N ASP A 3 -12.51 -5.32 -19.38
CA ASP A 3 -11.06 -5.38 -19.55
C ASP A 3 -10.45 -4.02 -19.17
N VAL A 4 -9.63 -4.00 -18.13
CA VAL A 4 -9.01 -2.78 -17.58
C VAL A 4 -7.73 -3.17 -16.84
N ASP A 5 -6.64 -2.45 -17.12
CA ASP A 5 -5.45 -2.51 -16.29
C ASP A 5 -5.71 -1.74 -15.00
N VAL A 6 -5.95 -2.47 -13.91
CA VAL A 6 -6.24 -1.90 -12.59
C VAL A 6 -5.06 -1.12 -12.01
N THR A 7 -3.84 -1.33 -12.51
CA THR A 7 -2.64 -0.62 -12.04
C THR A 7 -2.44 0.73 -12.73
N SER A 8 -3.19 0.99 -13.82
CA SER A 8 -3.18 2.26 -14.54
C SER A 8 -4.32 3.16 -14.07
N GLY A 9 -3.96 4.28 -13.43
CA GLY A 9 -4.93 5.30 -13.02
C GLY A 9 -5.75 5.82 -14.21
N GLU A 10 -5.11 6.05 -15.35
CA GLU A 10 -5.77 6.53 -16.57
C GLU A 10 -6.82 5.52 -17.09
N ALA A 11 -6.48 4.23 -17.12
CA ALA A 11 -7.39 3.19 -17.57
C ALA A 11 -8.63 3.07 -16.66
N VAL A 12 -8.41 3.16 -15.34
CA VAL A 12 -9.50 3.13 -14.34
C VAL A 12 -10.39 4.37 -14.47
N ILE A 13 -9.82 5.57 -14.62
CA ILE A 13 -10.59 6.81 -14.83
C ILE A 13 -11.41 6.73 -16.11
N ALA A 14 -10.82 6.24 -17.21
CA ALA A 14 -11.50 6.10 -18.49
C ALA A 14 -12.69 5.13 -18.39
N LEU A 15 -12.50 3.98 -17.73
CA LEU A 15 -13.59 3.04 -17.49
C LEU A 15 -14.68 3.66 -16.62
N ALA A 16 -14.33 4.30 -15.50
CA ALA A 16 -15.27 4.91 -14.57
C ALA A 16 -16.16 5.96 -15.26
N ARG A 17 -15.56 6.82 -16.09
CA ARG A 17 -16.31 7.81 -16.90
C ARG A 17 -17.21 7.13 -17.93
N ARG A 18 -16.71 6.10 -18.62
CA ARG A 18 -17.47 5.37 -19.65
C ARG A 18 -18.74 4.72 -19.10
N ILE A 19 -18.68 4.19 -17.87
CA ILE A 19 -19.83 3.51 -17.25
C ILE A 19 -20.67 4.43 -16.37
N GLY A 20 -20.29 5.71 -16.23
CA GLY A 20 -20.98 6.66 -15.35
C GLY A 20 -20.89 6.28 -13.88
N ALA A 21 -19.73 5.83 -13.40
CA ALA A 21 -19.55 5.44 -12.00
C ALA A 21 -19.48 6.66 -11.08
N ASP A 22 -20.36 6.70 -10.08
CA ASP A 22 -20.33 7.73 -9.02
C ASP A 22 -19.22 7.49 -7.99
N LEU A 23 -18.83 6.23 -7.78
CA LEU A 23 -17.84 5.79 -6.81
C LEU A 23 -16.96 4.68 -7.39
N VAL A 24 -15.65 4.79 -7.17
CA VAL A 24 -14.68 3.72 -7.42
C VAL A 24 -14.19 3.15 -6.08
N VAL A 25 -14.23 1.83 -5.93
CA VAL A 25 -13.69 1.12 -4.77
C VAL A 25 -12.49 0.30 -5.22
N ILE A 26 -11.29 0.65 -4.72
CA ILE A 26 -10.07 -0.09 -5.06
C ILE A 26 -9.90 -1.23 -4.05
N GLY A 27 -10.00 -2.47 -4.55
CA GLY A 27 -9.86 -3.68 -3.73
C GLY A 27 -8.40 -4.11 -3.52
N PRO A 28 -7.65 -4.43 -4.60
CA PRO A 28 -6.28 -4.93 -4.47
C PRO A 28 -5.30 -3.87 -3.93
N GLU A 29 -4.26 -4.33 -3.26
CA GLU A 29 -3.24 -3.50 -2.61
C GLU A 29 -2.26 -2.83 -3.60
N VAL A 30 -1.89 -3.53 -4.67
CA VAL A 30 -0.95 -3.03 -5.70
C VAL A 30 -1.39 -1.67 -6.30
N PRO A 31 -2.62 -1.50 -6.82
CA PRO A 31 -3.06 -0.21 -7.35
C PRO A 31 -3.13 0.91 -6.29
N LEU A 32 -3.37 0.57 -5.01
CA LEU A 32 -3.32 1.53 -3.92
C LEU A 32 -1.89 2.05 -3.71
N VAL A 33 -0.91 1.15 -3.66
CA VAL A 33 0.52 1.51 -3.53
C VAL A 33 1.03 2.29 -4.75
N LEU A 34 0.47 2.03 -5.94
CA LEU A 34 0.79 2.78 -7.15
C LEU A 34 0.10 4.15 -7.25
N GLY A 35 -0.88 4.44 -6.39
CA GLY A 35 -1.57 5.73 -6.32
C GLY A 35 -2.78 5.86 -7.25
N VAL A 36 -3.38 4.75 -7.69
CA VAL A 36 -4.59 4.77 -8.53
C VAL A 36 -5.74 5.49 -7.84
N ALA A 37 -5.91 5.31 -6.52
CA ALA A 37 -6.96 6.00 -5.76
C ALA A 37 -6.78 7.53 -5.78
N ASP A 38 -5.54 8.03 -5.75
CA ASP A 38 -5.25 9.46 -5.84
C ASP A 38 -5.56 9.99 -7.24
N ALA A 39 -5.19 9.24 -8.29
CA ALA A 39 -5.50 9.60 -9.67
C ALA A 39 -7.02 9.72 -9.89
N VAL A 40 -7.80 8.76 -9.38
CA VAL A 40 -9.28 8.78 -9.48
C VAL A 40 -9.87 9.98 -8.74
N ARG A 41 -9.41 10.29 -7.53
CA ARG A 41 -9.85 11.49 -6.79
C ARG A 41 -9.50 12.78 -7.54
N ALA A 42 -8.28 12.87 -8.07
CA ALA A 42 -7.82 14.03 -8.84
C ALA A 42 -8.66 14.24 -10.12
N ALA A 43 -9.20 13.15 -10.69
CA ALA A 43 -10.12 13.21 -11.83
C ALA A 43 -11.56 13.63 -11.47
N GLY A 44 -11.85 13.91 -10.19
CA GLY A 44 -13.14 14.36 -9.70
C GLY A 44 -14.14 13.24 -9.41
N ILE A 45 -13.70 11.99 -9.37
CA ILE A 45 -14.56 10.83 -9.10
C ILE A 45 -14.38 10.42 -7.64
N ALA A 46 -15.47 10.16 -6.91
CA ALA A 46 -15.36 9.69 -5.53
C ALA A 46 -14.62 8.35 -5.50
N CYS A 47 -13.68 8.19 -4.56
CA CYS A 47 -12.85 6.99 -4.49
C CYS A 47 -12.69 6.50 -3.04
N PHE A 48 -13.04 5.24 -2.81
CA PHE A 48 -12.74 4.51 -1.59
C PHE A 48 -11.43 3.72 -1.74
N GLY A 49 -10.52 3.92 -0.78
CA GLY A 49 -9.17 3.36 -0.75
C GLY A 49 -8.20 4.35 -0.10
N PRO A 50 -7.07 3.96 0.47
CA PRO A 50 -6.07 4.91 0.96
C PRO A 50 -5.48 5.78 -0.17
N SER A 51 -4.84 6.89 0.20
CA SER A 51 -3.89 7.55 -0.70
C SER A 51 -2.62 6.70 -0.86
N LYS A 52 -1.79 7.00 -1.85
CA LYS A 52 -0.48 6.35 -2.04
C LYS A 52 0.36 6.41 -0.77
N ASP A 53 0.42 7.57 -0.14
CA ASP A 53 1.20 7.77 1.08
C ASP A 53 0.65 6.94 2.25
N ALA A 54 -0.67 6.85 2.39
CA ALA A 54 -1.29 6.02 3.42
C ALA A 54 -1.14 4.52 3.12
N ALA A 55 -1.20 4.11 1.85
CA ALA A 55 -1.04 2.72 1.42
C ALA A 55 0.37 2.16 1.71
N ARG A 56 1.36 3.03 1.95
CA ARG A 56 2.73 2.62 2.36
C ARG A 56 2.73 1.82 3.65
N ILE A 57 1.75 2.00 4.54
CA ILE A 57 1.64 1.23 5.78
C ILE A 57 1.46 -0.27 5.52
N GLU A 58 0.87 -0.65 4.40
CA GLU A 58 0.74 -2.04 3.97
C GLU A 58 1.88 -2.44 3.02
N GLY A 59 2.30 -1.55 2.12
CA GLY A 59 3.34 -1.81 1.13
C GLY A 59 4.77 -1.90 1.68
N SER A 60 5.06 -1.33 2.85
CA SER A 60 6.40 -1.32 3.46
C SER A 60 6.36 -1.73 4.92
N LYS A 61 6.87 -2.94 5.22
CA LYS A 61 6.91 -3.48 6.58
C LYS A 61 7.77 -2.63 7.53
N SER A 62 8.89 -2.11 7.05
CA SER A 62 9.74 -1.21 7.84
C SER A 62 9.00 0.09 8.19
N PHE A 63 8.36 0.73 7.21
CA PHE A 63 7.56 1.93 7.45
C PHE A 63 6.41 1.65 8.43
N ALA A 64 5.72 0.51 8.30
CA ALA A 64 4.67 0.11 9.23
C ALA A 64 5.20 -0.03 10.68
N LYS A 65 6.39 -0.63 10.85
CA LYS A 65 7.07 -0.78 12.15
C LYS A 65 7.47 0.56 12.75
N ASP A 66 7.96 1.49 11.93
CA ASP A 66 8.31 2.85 12.38
C ASP A 66 7.06 3.62 12.83
N VAL A 67 5.98 3.56 12.06
CA VAL A 67 4.68 4.18 12.41
C VAL A 67 4.14 3.58 13.72
N MET A 68 4.15 2.25 13.87
CA MET A 68 3.70 1.59 15.09
C MET A 68 4.53 2.00 16.30
N THR A 69 5.86 2.01 16.18
CA THR A 69 6.78 2.43 17.25
C THR A 69 6.52 3.88 17.64
N ALA A 70 6.45 4.80 16.67
CA ALA A 70 6.21 6.22 16.91
C ALA A 70 4.84 6.48 17.56
N ALA A 71 3.81 5.69 17.21
CA ALA A 71 2.47 5.80 17.77
C ALA A 71 2.26 5.02 19.08
N GLY A 72 3.28 4.29 19.57
CA GLY A 72 3.15 3.44 20.76
C GLY A 72 2.24 2.21 20.57
N VAL A 73 2.01 1.79 19.32
CA VAL A 73 1.23 0.59 18.98
C VAL A 73 2.08 -0.64 19.26
N ARG A 74 1.57 -1.55 20.09
CA ARG A 74 2.26 -2.80 20.42
C ARG A 74 2.37 -3.67 19.17
N THR A 75 3.58 -4.11 18.86
CA THR A 75 3.88 -5.03 17.76
C THR A 75 5.09 -5.89 18.13
N ALA A 76 5.31 -7.00 17.42
CA ALA A 76 6.50 -7.83 17.63
C ALA A 76 7.78 -7.02 17.38
N GLY A 77 8.84 -7.29 18.14
CA GLY A 77 10.17 -6.77 17.82
C GLY A 77 10.57 -7.17 16.39
N SER A 78 11.27 -6.30 15.69
CA SER A 78 11.75 -6.56 14.33
C SER A 78 12.99 -5.74 14.04
N GLU A 79 13.83 -6.26 13.16
CA GLU A 79 15.02 -5.58 12.68
C GLU A 79 15.05 -5.58 11.15
N ILE A 80 15.51 -4.48 10.56
CA ILE A 80 15.71 -4.37 9.11
C ILE A 80 17.11 -4.91 8.79
N VAL A 81 17.17 -5.93 7.92
CA VAL A 81 18.41 -6.46 7.37
C VAL A 81 18.44 -6.14 5.89
N ASP A 82 19.24 -5.16 5.50
CA ASP A 82 19.42 -4.71 4.11
C ASP A 82 20.71 -5.25 3.46
N ASN A 83 21.57 -5.86 4.27
CA ASN A 83 22.80 -6.52 3.84
C ASN A 83 22.84 -7.96 4.37
N PRO A 84 22.97 -8.98 3.49
CA PRO A 84 23.09 -10.38 3.91
C PRO A 84 24.21 -10.66 4.92
N ALA A 85 25.28 -9.86 4.94
CA ALA A 85 26.38 -10.00 5.89
C ALA A 85 25.96 -9.78 7.36
N HIS A 86 24.80 -9.16 7.61
CA HIS A 86 24.27 -8.92 8.95
C HIS A 86 23.22 -9.95 9.40
N LEU A 87 22.85 -10.89 8.53
CA LEU A 87 21.73 -11.81 8.76
C LEU A 87 21.94 -12.69 10.00
N ASP A 88 23.10 -13.35 10.11
CA ASP A 88 23.37 -14.28 11.22
C ASP A 88 23.34 -13.56 12.57
N ALA A 89 24.01 -12.39 12.64
CA ALA A 89 24.01 -11.56 13.83
C ALA A 89 22.59 -11.09 14.23
N ALA A 90 21.72 -10.80 13.25
CA ALA A 90 20.33 -10.46 13.51
C ALA A 90 19.54 -11.66 14.05
N LEU A 91 19.68 -12.83 13.46
CA LEU A 91 19.01 -14.06 13.91
C LEU A 91 19.41 -14.42 15.35
N ASP A 92 20.68 -14.30 15.70
CA ASP A 92 21.19 -14.57 17.05
C ASP A 92 20.53 -13.70 18.14
N ARG A 93 20.06 -12.48 17.80
CA ARG A 93 19.35 -11.60 18.74
C ARG A 93 17.92 -12.03 19.03
N PHE A 94 17.24 -12.68 18.08
CA PHE A 94 15.86 -13.12 18.27
C PHE A 94 15.79 -14.48 18.96
N GLY A 95 16.75 -15.37 18.68
CA GLY A 95 16.69 -16.77 19.09
C GLY A 95 15.54 -17.53 18.40
N PRO A 96 15.46 -18.86 18.55
CA PRO A 96 14.32 -19.64 18.07
C PRO A 96 13.04 -19.30 18.88
N PRO A 97 11.85 -19.37 18.24
CA PRO A 97 10.58 -19.22 18.95
C PRO A 97 10.30 -20.36 19.93
#